data_AF-A6K220-F1
#
_entry.id   AF-A6K220-F1
#
_cell.length_a   1.000
_cell.length_b   1.000
_cell.length_c   1.000
_cell.angle_alpha   90.00
_cell.angle_beta   90.00
_cell.angle_gamma   90.00
#
_symmetry.space_group_name_H-M   'P 1'
#
loop_
_entity.id
_entity.type
_entity.pdbx_description
1 polymer ?
#
loop_
_entity_poly.entity_id
_entity_poly.type
_entity_poly.pdbx_seq_one_letter_code
_entity_poly.pdbx_strand_id
1 'polypeptide(L)' 'MATEVAVDALGEEWKDYVVLVSGGNEKQGFPMKQGILTHGRVHLLLSKGQFWYKPKRNGERNYCS' A
#
# COMPACT_ATOMS: atom_id res chain seq x y z
N MET A 1 3.23 4.30 -9.71
CA MET A 1 2.15 3.98 -10.65
C MET A 1 1.34 2.85 -10.05
N ALA A 2 0.03 2.88 -10.20
CA ALA A 2 -0.81 1.71 -10.00
C ALA A 2 -0.57 0.75 -11.17
N THR A 3 -0.60 -0.56 -10.90
CA THR A 3 -0.41 -1.59 -11.93
C THR A 3 -1.78 -2.01 -12.46
N GLU A 4 -1.93 -2.02 -13.79
CA GLU A 4 -3.08 -2.59 -14.47
C GLU A 4 -2.92 -4.11 -14.55
N VAL A 5 -3.94 -4.85 -14.11
CA VAL A 5 -3.90 -6.31 -14.03
C VAL A 5 -5.18 -6.86 -14.65
N ALA A 6 -5.03 -7.75 -15.63
CA ALA A 6 -6.13 -8.55 -16.14
C ALA A 6 -6.54 -9.59 -15.07
N VAL A 7 -7.84 -9.68 -14.81
CA VAL A 7 -8.38 -10.47 -13.69
C VAL A 7 -9.09 -11.76 -14.12
N ASP A 8 -8.83 -12.22 -15.35
CA ASP A 8 -9.42 -13.44 -15.92
C ASP A 8 -9.19 -14.69 -15.05
N ALA A 9 -8.09 -14.71 -14.28
CA ALA A 9 -7.73 -15.81 -13.39
C ALA A 9 -8.57 -15.88 -12.09
N LEU A 10 -9.32 -14.84 -11.74
CA LEU A 10 -10.16 -14.84 -10.53
C LEU A 10 -11.47 -15.61 -10.70
N GLY A 11 -11.96 -15.76 -11.95
CA GLY A 11 -13.18 -16.50 -12.28
C GLY A 11 -13.82 -16.02 -13.58
N GLU A 12 -14.76 -16.79 -14.12
CA GLU A 12 -15.43 -16.48 -15.39
C GLU A 12 -16.18 -15.13 -15.36
N GLU A 13 -16.66 -14.70 -14.20
CA GLU A 13 -17.37 -13.41 -14.02
C GLU A 13 -16.47 -12.19 -14.26
N TRP A 14 -15.15 -12.37 -14.15
CA TRP A 14 -14.15 -11.31 -14.25
C TRP A 14 -13.38 -11.34 -15.58
N LYS A 15 -13.82 -12.19 -16.52
CA LYS A 15 -13.22 -12.28 -17.83
C LYS A 15 -13.32 -10.95 -18.58
N ASP A 16 -12.24 -10.56 -19.25
CA ASP A 16 -12.10 -9.32 -20.00
C ASP A 16 -12.13 -8.03 -19.15
N TYR A 17 -12.04 -8.16 -17.81
CA TYR A 17 -11.86 -7.00 -16.93
C TYR A 17 -10.38 -6.72 -16.66
N VAL A 18 -10.04 -5.43 -16.68
CA VAL A 18 -8.75 -4.91 -16.25
C VAL A 18 -8.97 -4.03 -15.03
N VAL A 19 -8.26 -4.32 -13.94
CA VAL A 19 -8.34 -3.55 -12.70
C VAL A 19 -7.04 -2.82 -12.43
N LEU A 20 -7.16 -1.66 -11.78
CA LEU A 20 -6.03 -0.90 -11.28
C LEU A 20 -5.79 -1.27 -9.81
N VAL A 21 -4.61 -1.83 -9.51
CA VAL A 21 -4.23 -2.12 -8.12
C VAL A 21 -3.80 -0.82 -7.44
N SER A 22 -4.68 -0.27 -6.60
CA SER A 22 -4.46 0.98 -5.88
C SER A 22 -3.72 0.80 -4.55
N GLY A 23 -3.81 -0.39 -3.94
CA GLY A 23 -3.17 -0.71 -2.66
C GLY A 23 -3.54 -2.09 -2.14
N GLY A 24 -3.14 -2.36 -0.90
CA GLY A 24 -3.41 -3.63 -0.22
C GLY A 24 -2.96 -3.57 1.24
N ASN A 25 -3.42 -4.53 2.03
CA ASN A 25 -2.97 -4.72 3.42
C ASN A 25 -2.27 -6.07 3.54
N GLU A 26 -1.23 -6.11 4.36
CA GLU A 26 -0.61 -7.36 4.76
C GLU A 26 -1.43 -8.06 5.85
N LYS A 27 -1.14 -9.33 6.13
CA LYS A 27 -1.87 -10.16 7.11
C LYS A 27 -1.97 -9.55 8.51
N GLN A 28 -0.96 -8.79 8.96
CA GLN A 28 -0.97 -8.13 10.27
C GLN A 28 -1.55 -6.70 10.22
N GLY A 29 -2.13 -6.29 9.08
CA GLY A 29 -2.79 -5.00 8.92
C GLY A 29 -1.88 -3.83 8.52
N PHE A 30 -0.61 -4.09 8.19
CA PHE A 30 0.26 -3.04 7.64
C PHE A 30 -0.13 -2.73 6.19
N PRO A 31 -0.33 -1.45 5.84
CA PRO A 31 -0.78 -1.10 4.51
C PRO A 31 0.40 -0.97 3.54
N MET A 32 0.18 -1.31 2.28
CA MET A 32 1.17 -1.11 1.22
C MET A 32 1.34 0.37 0.90
N LYS A 33 2.61 0.82 0.77
CA LYS A 33 2.94 2.19 0.38
C LYS A 33 3.63 2.20 -0.97
N GLN A 34 3.07 2.99 -1.89
CA GLN A 34 3.66 3.22 -3.21
C GLN A 34 5.06 3.85 -3.07
N GLY A 35 6.01 3.36 -3.86
CA GLY A 35 7.41 3.81 -3.87
C GLY A 35 8.37 2.92 -3.06
N ILE A 36 7.84 1.93 -2.34
CA ILE A 36 8.63 0.88 -1.69
C ILE A 36 8.69 -0.33 -2.63
N LEU A 37 9.85 -0.55 -3.25
CA LEU A 37 10.06 -1.61 -4.26
C LEU A 37 10.52 -2.94 -3.62
N THR A 38 10.14 -3.19 -2.38
CA THR A 38 10.48 -4.41 -1.64
C THR A 38 9.21 -5.18 -1.31
N HIS A 39 9.27 -6.51 -1.42
CA HIS A 39 8.14 -7.37 -1.03
C HIS A 39 7.98 -7.51 0.49
N GLY A 40 9.06 -7.28 1.26
CA GLY A 40 9.04 -7.34 2.72
C GLY A 40 8.67 -6.00 3.38
N ARG A 41 8.46 -6.06 4.70
CA ARG A 41 8.26 -4.87 5.54
C ARG A 41 9.54 -4.08 5.68
N VAL A 42 9.39 -2.76 5.73
CA VAL A 42 10.50 -1.84 5.96
C VAL A 42 10.11 -0.83 7.01
N HIS A 43 11.03 -0.53 7.93
CA HIS A 43 10.82 0.51 8.92
C HIS A 43 11.31 1.85 8.35
N LEU A 44 10.39 2.78 8.11
CA LEU A 44 10.68 4.08 7.54
C LEU A 44 10.30 5.21 8.49
N LEU A 45 11.10 6.29 8.46
CA LEU A 45 10.82 7.49 9.23
C LEU A 45 9.75 8.33 8.53
N LEU A 46 8.54 8.36 9.08
CA LEU A 46 7.40 9.08 8.53
C LEU A 46 7.22 10.46 9.17
N SER A 47 6.69 11.40 8.39
CA SER A 47 6.35 12.78 8.79
C SER A 47 4.87 13.05 8.54
N LYS A 48 4.33 14.13 9.13
CA LYS A 48 2.94 14.58 8.92
C LYS A 48 2.58 14.60 7.43
N GLY A 49 1.42 14.04 7.08
CA GLY A 49 0.91 14.00 5.70
C GLY A 49 1.40 12.81 4.87
N GLN A 50 2.31 11.98 5.41
CA GLN A 50 2.63 10.71 4.77
C GLN A 50 1.55 9.66 5.04
N PHE A 51 1.38 8.76 4.07
CA PHE A 51 0.42 7.65 4.15
C PHE A 51 0.55 6.88 5.46
N TRP A 52 -0.60 6.56 6.07
CA TRP A 52 -0.78 5.84 7.33
C TRP A 52 -0.29 6.54 8.62
N TYR A 53 0.57 7.56 8.54
CA TYR A 53 1.10 8.21 9.73
C TYR A 53 0.26 9.41 10.19
N LYS A 54 -0.26 9.30 11.42
CA LYS A 54 -1.01 10.36 12.11
C LYS A 54 -0.19 10.86 13.31
N PRO A 55 0.57 11.97 13.20
CA PRO A 55 1.34 12.50 14.31
C PRO A 55 0.44 13.02 15.43
N LYS A 56 0.85 12.82 16.68
CA LYS A 56 0.12 13.32 17.87
C LYS A 56 0.65 14.69 18.31
N ARG A 57 1.93 14.99 18.02
CA ARG A 57 2.59 16.26 18.34
C ARG A 57 3.02 16.98 17.07
N ASN A 58 3.14 18.31 17.15
CA ASN A 58 3.64 19.09 16.02
C ASN A 58 5.12 18.77 15.79
N GLY A 59 5.53 18.60 14.53
CA GLY A 59 6.89 18.23 14.14
C GLY A 59 7.30 16.78 14.43
N GLU A 60 6.39 15.94 14.95
CA GLU A 60 6.69 14.56 15.31
C GLU A 60 6.97 13.70 14.06
N ARG A 61 8.13 13.03 14.06
CA ARG A 61 8.47 12.00 13.09
C ARG A 61 8.68 10.69 13.83
N ASN A 62 8.13 9.60 13.31
CA ASN A 62 8.27 8.28 13.92
C ASN A 62 8.60 7.24 12.87
N TYR A 63 9.33 6.21 13.29
CA TYR A 63 9.54 5.01 12.49
C TYR A 63 8.27 4.17 12.51
N CYS A 64 7.74 3.85 11.33
CA CYS A 64 6.62 2.94 11.16
C CYS A 64 7.01 1.85 10.17
N SER A 65 6.51 0.64 10.42
CA SER A 65 6.56 -0.48 9.47
C SER A 65 5.55 -0.34 8.35
#